data_AF-A0A1I7JC67-F1
#
_entry.id   AF-A0A1I7JC67-F1
#
_cell.length_a   1.000
_cell.length_b   1.000
_cell.length_c   1.000
_cell.angle_alpha   90.00
_cell.angle_beta   90.00
_cell.angle_gamma   90.00
#
_symmetry.space_group_name_H-M   'P 1'
#
loop_
_entity.id
_entity.type
_entity.pdbx_description
1 polymer ?
#
loop_
_entity_poly.entity_id
_entity_poly.type
_entity_poly.pdbx_seq_one_letter_code
_entity_poly.pdbx_strand_id
1 'polypeptide(L)'
;MTTEDKINIFKQDITSARLTQEQLFQKHIVDGRCHYFTHILKDEEKEYKLRQLVADYLDVYIHEVIIVGSAKLGFSISPKKLFHHFDTKFRMTRQWKDKSDIDVAVICEELFEGVGRNVFKYTNSLKDQWDSNEYYREGKFNVPVNYRYFEYFSKGWFRPDFKPRGFEISNLKSFEAFKKETTKLVDRKVTIAIYKNWFYFMNYHTDNLNEISHKKETSTL
;
A
#
# COMPACT_ATOMS: atom_id res chain seq x y z
N MET A 1 -13.11 17.55 -11.80
CA MET A 1 -13.73 16.93 -10.61
C MET A 1 -12.81 17.16 -9.42
N THR A 2 -13.31 17.78 -8.37
CA THR A 2 -12.55 18.10 -7.14
C THR A 2 -12.41 16.85 -6.26
N THR A 3 -11.54 16.91 -5.25
CA THR A 3 -11.45 15.81 -4.24
C THR A 3 -12.75 15.66 -3.46
N GLU A 4 -13.47 16.76 -3.20
CA GLU A 4 -14.76 16.71 -2.50
C GLU A 4 -15.82 15.98 -3.34
N ASP A 5 -15.86 16.25 -4.65
CA ASP A 5 -16.74 15.53 -5.58
C ASP A 5 -16.43 14.02 -5.55
N LYS A 6 -15.15 13.65 -5.58
CA LYS A 6 -14.73 12.22 -5.50
C LYS A 6 -15.16 11.59 -4.18
N ILE A 7 -15.02 12.29 -3.06
CA ILE A 7 -15.47 11.81 -1.75
C ILE A 7 -16.99 11.62 -1.76
N ASN A 8 -17.75 12.56 -2.31
CA ASN A 8 -19.22 12.47 -2.36
C ASN A 8 -19.69 11.32 -3.24
N ILE A 9 -19.08 11.12 -4.41
CA ILE A 9 -19.35 9.96 -5.28
C ILE A 9 -19.03 8.65 -4.54
N PHE A 10 -17.85 8.56 -3.91
CA PHE A 10 -17.47 7.39 -3.12
C PHE A 10 -18.48 7.12 -2.00
N LYS A 11 -18.89 8.16 -1.26
CA LYS A 11 -19.87 8.05 -0.18
C LYS A 11 -21.23 7.54 -0.69
N GLN A 12 -21.69 8.00 -1.84
CA GLN A 12 -22.94 7.56 -2.46
C GLN A 12 -22.84 6.10 -2.92
N ASP A 13 -21.74 5.75 -3.59
CA ASP A 13 -21.49 4.41 -4.11
C ASP A 13 -21.47 3.36 -2.99
N ILE A 14 -20.74 3.60 -1.89
CA ILE A 14 -20.62 2.62 -0.79
C ILE A 14 -21.94 2.42 0.00
N THR A 15 -22.86 3.37 -0.08
CA THR A 15 -24.21 3.26 0.52
C THR A 15 -25.25 2.74 -0.46
N SER A 16 -24.90 2.62 -1.74
CA SER A 16 -25.83 2.21 -2.78
C SER A 16 -25.97 0.70 -2.79
N ALA A 17 -27.20 0.20 -2.67
CA ALA A 17 -27.51 -1.22 -2.86
C ALA A 17 -27.31 -1.72 -4.31
N ARG A 18 -26.91 -0.84 -5.24
CA ARG A 18 -26.73 -1.16 -6.67
C ARG A 18 -25.34 -1.69 -7.01
N LEU A 19 -24.34 -1.48 -6.16
CA LEU A 19 -22.97 -1.91 -6.42
C LEU A 19 -22.57 -3.00 -5.44
N THR A 20 -22.02 -4.08 -5.97
CA THR A 20 -21.37 -5.12 -5.17
C THR A 20 -20.03 -4.61 -4.61
N GLN A 21 -19.51 -5.26 -3.57
CA GLN A 21 -18.20 -4.92 -3.01
C GLN A 21 -17.07 -5.05 -4.03
N GLU A 22 -17.14 -6.06 -4.91
CA GLU A 22 -16.18 -6.24 -6.01
C GLU A 22 -16.25 -5.06 -7.00
N GLN A 23 -17.45 -4.61 -7.37
CA GLN A 23 -17.61 -3.44 -8.23
C GLN A 23 -17.11 -2.15 -7.57
N LEU A 24 -17.32 -1.97 -6.27
CA LEU A 24 -16.79 -0.83 -5.51
C LEU A 24 -15.26 -0.86 -5.48
N PHE A 25 -14.69 -2.03 -5.21
CA PHE A 25 -13.25 -2.27 -5.23
C PHE A 25 -12.65 -1.96 -6.62
N GLN A 26 -13.23 -2.52 -7.68
CA GLN A 26 -12.75 -2.31 -9.04
C GLN A 26 -12.83 -0.82 -9.42
N LYS A 27 -13.98 -0.17 -9.19
CA LYS A 27 -14.24 1.23 -9.56
C LYS A 27 -13.33 2.23 -8.83
N HIS A 28 -13.10 2.03 -7.53
CA HIS A 28 -12.44 3.03 -6.69
C HIS A 28 -10.99 2.71 -6.37
N ILE A 29 -10.63 1.44 -6.19
CA ILE A 29 -9.29 1.05 -5.74
C ILE A 29 -8.38 0.76 -6.94
N VAL A 30 -8.88 -0.01 -7.92
CA VAL A 30 -8.09 -0.48 -9.06
C VAL A 30 -8.12 0.53 -10.20
N ASP A 31 -9.32 0.88 -10.67
CA ASP A 31 -9.53 1.68 -11.86
C ASP A 31 -9.29 3.19 -11.64
N GLY A 32 -9.28 3.92 -12.76
CA GLY A 32 -9.19 5.36 -12.79
C GLY A 32 -7.76 5.89 -12.71
N ARG A 33 -7.61 7.21 -12.87
CA ARG A 33 -6.31 7.87 -12.83
C ARG A 33 -5.87 8.14 -11.39
N CYS A 34 -4.57 8.04 -11.13
CA CYS A 34 -4.03 8.36 -9.82
C CYS A 34 -4.11 9.87 -9.54
N HIS A 35 -4.78 10.25 -8.44
CA HIS A 35 -4.96 11.64 -8.05
C HIS A 35 -3.63 12.37 -7.90
N TYR A 36 -2.63 11.72 -7.30
CA TYR A 36 -1.31 12.30 -7.10
C TYR A 36 -0.65 12.71 -8.43
N PHE A 37 -0.55 11.81 -9.40
CA PHE A 37 0.08 12.10 -10.69
C PHE A 37 -0.73 13.08 -11.54
N THR A 38 -2.07 12.98 -11.48
CA THR A 38 -2.97 13.83 -12.28
C THR A 38 -3.03 15.27 -11.75
N HIS A 39 -3.16 15.46 -10.44
CA HIS A 39 -3.55 16.76 -9.86
C HIS A 39 -2.45 17.42 -9.02
N ILE A 40 -1.59 16.63 -8.37
CA ILE A 40 -0.55 17.16 -7.48
C ILE A 40 0.77 17.31 -8.23
N LEU A 41 1.27 16.23 -8.82
CA LEU A 41 2.50 16.26 -9.59
C LEU A 41 2.30 16.82 -11.01
N LYS A 42 1.09 16.63 -11.57
CA LYS A 42 0.71 17.04 -12.93
C LYS A 42 1.65 16.47 -14.00
N ASP A 43 1.99 15.19 -13.83
CA ASP A 43 2.89 14.44 -14.69
C ASP A 43 2.44 12.97 -14.69
N GLU A 44 1.56 12.63 -15.63
CA GLU A 44 0.99 11.28 -15.76
C GLU A 44 2.04 10.26 -16.27
N GLU A 45 3.08 10.71 -16.98
CA GLU A 45 4.15 9.81 -17.47
C GLU A 45 4.94 9.20 -16.29
N LYS A 46 5.09 9.96 -15.20
CA LYS A 46 5.71 9.46 -13.97
C LYS A 46 4.92 8.34 -13.29
N GLU A 47 3.61 8.23 -13.53
CA GLU A 47 2.83 7.08 -13.05
C GLU A 47 3.33 5.79 -13.70
N TYR A 48 3.47 5.80 -15.03
CA TYR A 48 4.03 4.68 -15.79
C TYR A 48 5.48 4.40 -15.38
N LYS A 49 6.34 5.42 -15.30
CA LYS A 49 7.76 5.24 -14.89
C LYS A 49 7.89 4.65 -13.49
N LEU A 50 7.05 5.07 -12.54
CA LEU A 50 7.06 4.51 -11.19
C LEU A 50 6.69 3.02 -11.22
N ARG A 51 5.61 2.67 -11.94
CA ARG A 51 5.17 1.28 -12.06
C ARG A 51 6.22 0.41 -12.74
N GLN A 52 6.83 0.89 -13.82
CA GLN A 52 7.91 0.20 -14.51
C GLN A 52 9.10 -0.03 -13.58
N LEU A 53 9.50 0.99 -12.83
CA LEU A 53 10.64 0.89 -11.91
C LEU A 53 10.38 -0.08 -10.75
N VAL A 54 9.15 -0.19 -10.26
CA VAL A 54 8.74 -1.22 -9.29
C VAL A 54 8.78 -2.61 -9.93
N ALA A 55 8.25 -2.73 -11.15
CA ALA A 55 8.19 -3.97 -11.90
C ALA A 55 9.60 -4.53 -12.16
N ASP A 56 10.50 -3.71 -12.69
CA ASP A 56 11.89 -4.07 -12.94
C ASP A 56 12.61 -4.47 -11.65
N TYR A 57 12.38 -3.73 -10.55
CA TYR A 57 13.03 -4.01 -9.28
C TYR A 57 12.61 -5.38 -8.70
N LEU A 58 11.35 -5.77 -8.86
CA LEU A 58 10.80 -7.01 -8.32
C LEU A 58 10.79 -8.17 -9.32
N ASP A 59 11.21 -7.93 -10.56
CA ASP A 59 11.18 -8.88 -11.66
C ASP A 59 9.75 -9.43 -11.92
N VAL A 60 8.80 -8.52 -12.06
CA VAL A 60 7.37 -8.81 -12.31
C VAL A 60 6.88 -8.04 -13.52
N TYR A 61 5.71 -8.41 -14.04
CA TYR A 61 5.10 -7.65 -15.13
C TYR A 61 4.49 -6.35 -14.59
N ILE A 62 4.58 -5.27 -15.38
CA ILE A 62 4.03 -3.96 -14.99
C ILE A 62 2.52 -3.97 -14.68
N HIS A 63 1.77 -4.89 -15.29
CA HIS A 63 0.33 -5.02 -15.03
C HIS A 63 0.02 -5.61 -13.64
N GLU A 64 1.00 -6.23 -12.98
CA GLU A 64 0.89 -6.71 -11.60
C GLU A 64 1.11 -5.57 -10.58
N VAL A 65 1.58 -4.40 -11.02
CA VAL A 65 1.88 -3.24 -10.17
C VAL A 65 0.75 -2.21 -10.20
N ILE A 66 0.13 -1.96 -9.05
CA ILE A 66 -1.04 -1.07 -8.89
C ILE A 66 -0.75 -0.01 -7.83
N ILE A 67 -0.96 1.27 -8.16
CA ILE A 67 -0.91 2.35 -7.17
C ILE A 67 -2.27 2.46 -6.48
N VAL A 68 -2.26 2.44 -5.16
CA VAL A 68 -3.44 2.37 -4.30
C VAL A 68 -3.42 3.46 -3.22
N GLY A 69 -4.36 3.37 -2.28
CA GLY A 69 -4.39 4.21 -1.09
C GLY A 69 -4.71 5.67 -1.40
N SER A 70 -4.27 6.55 -0.50
CA SER A 70 -4.68 7.97 -0.57
C SER A 70 -4.07 8.72 -1.76
N ALA A 71 -2.92 8.27 -2.28
CA ALA A 71 -2.31 8.85 -3.48
C ALA A 71 -3.17 8.62 -4.73
N LYS A 72 -3.75 7.42 -4.87
CA LYS A 72 -4.68 7.07 -5.95
C LYS A 72 -5.99 7.86 -5.84
N LEU A 73 -6.60 7.86 -4.66
CA LEU A 73 -7.93 8.41 -4.45
C LEU A 73 -7.95 9.94 -4.30
N GLY A 74 -6.89 10.51 -3.72
CA GLY A 74 -6.84 11.90 -3.26
C GLY A 74 -7.35 12.11 -1.82
N PHE A 75 -7.82 11.04 -1.18
CA PHE A 75 -8.26 11.01 0.21
C PHE A 75 -8.04 9.61 0.80
N SER A 76 -7.99 9.52 2.12
CA SER A 76 -7.80 8.26 2.83
C SER A 76 -9.12 7.52 3.06
N ILE A 77 -9.10 6.22 2.79
CA ILE A 77 -10.16 5.28 3.19
C ILE A 77 -9.76 4.44 4.41
N SER A 78 -8.62 4.72 5.04
CA SER A 78 -8.24 4.04 6.28
C SER A 78 -9.22 4.41 7.41
N PRO A 79 -9.70 3.45 8.21
CA PRO A 79 -10.65 3.70 9.29
C PRO A 79 -10.22 4.78 10.29
N LYS A 80 -8.90 4.97 10.49
CA LYS A 80 -8.35 5.97 11.44
C LYS A 80 -8.25 7.39 10.87
N LYS A 81 -8.34 7.54 9.54
CA LYS A 81 -8.15 8.81 8.82
C LYS A 81 -9.18 8.92 7.69
N LEU A 82 -10.38 8.41 7.95
CA LEU A 82 -11.41 8.28 6.92
C LEU A 82 -11.75 9.66 6.35
N PHE A 83 -11.71 9.79 5.01
CA PHE A 83 -11.92 11.01 4.25
C PHE A 83 -10.92 12.15 4.49
N HIS A 84 -9.83 11.92 5.22
CA HIS A 84 -8.76 12.91 5.27
C HIS A 84 -8.17 13.08 3.86
N HIS A 85 -8.09 14.33 3.39
CA HIS A 85 -7.49 14.64 2.10
C HIS A 85 -6.02 14.24 2.07
N PHE A 86 -5.52 13.92 0.88
CA PHE A 86 -4.09 13.74 0.65
C PHE A 86 -3.31 14.99 1.11
N ASP A 87 -2.15 14.79 1.73
CA ASP A 87 -1.31 15.86 2.31
C ASP A 87 -1.99 16.73 3.40
N THR A 88 -3.11 16.30 4.02
CA THR A 88 -3.77 17.06 5.10
C THR A 88 -2.79 17.43 6.22
N LYS A 89 -2.00 16.47 6.70
CA LYS A 89 -1.03 16.72 7.77
C LYS A 89 0.10 17.64 7.33
N PHE A 90 0.68 17.41 6.15
CA PHE A 90 1.69 18.28 5.56
C PHE A 90 1.21 19.72 5.37
N ARG A 91 -0.03 19.94 4.96
CA ARG A 91 -0.61 21.28 4.84
C ARG A 91 -0.59 22.05 6.16
N MET A 92 -0.80 21.35 7.27
CA MET A 92 -0.79 21.93 8.61
C MET A 92 0.63 22.16 9.13
N THR A 93 1.53 21.18 8.98
CA THR A 93 2.85 21.22 9.63
C THR A 93 3.96 21.78 8.73
N ARG A 94 3.79 21.70 7.41
CA ARG A 94 4.81 21.98 6.38
C ARG A 94 6.10 21.17 6.52
N GLN A 95 6.08 20.08 7.29
CA GLN A 95 7.24 19.20 7.47
C GLN A 95 7.25 18.11 6.40
N TRP A 96 8.36 17.91 5.69
CA TRP A 96 8.47 16.93 4.61
C TRP A 96 8.07 15.51 5.05
N LYS A 97 8.41 15.12 6.28
CA LYS A 97 8.05 13.82 6.89
C LYS A 97 6.54 13.58 7.04
N ASP A 98 5.73 14.63 6.91
CA ASP A 98 4.27 14.57 7.02
C ASP A 98 3.56 14.59 5.66
N LYS A 99 4.30 14.61 4.54
CA LYS A 99 3.75 14.34 3.21
C LYS A 99 3.15 12.93 3.19
N SER A 100 2.02 12.78 2.52
CA SER A 100 1.40 11.47 2.34
C SER A 100 2.27 10.58 1.45
N ASP A 101 2.37 9.29 1.81
CA ASP A 101 3.09 8.28 1.04
C ASP A 101 2.33 7.91 -0.25
N ILE A 102 3.03 7.29 -1.21
CA ILE A 102 2.44 6.61 -2.37
C ILE A 102 2.51 5.11 -2.12
N ASP A 103 1.35 4.50 -1.92
CA ASP A 103 1.22 3.06 -1.67
C ASP A 103 1.12 2.29 -3.00
N VAL A 104 1.94 1.26 -3.16
CA VAL A 104 1.96 0.39 -4.33
C VAL A 104 1.69 -1.05 -3.91
N ALA A 105 0.69 -1.66 -4.52
CA ALA A 105 0.40 -3.09 -4.42
C ALA A 105 1.02 -3.82 -5.62
N VAL A 106 1.63 -4.96 -5.37
CA VAL A 106 2.18 -5.87 -6.38
C VAL A 106 1.49 -7.22 -6.22
N ILE A 107 0.76 -7.68 -7.23
CA ILE A 107 -0.06 -8.88 -7.14
C ILE A 107 0.59 -9.97 -7.99
N CYS A 108 1.43 -10.80 -7.36
CA CYS A 108 2.21 -11.83 -8.05
C CYS A 108 2.47 -13.02 -7.11
N GLU A 109 1.87 -14.18 -7.42
CA GLU A 109 1.95 -15.37 -6.57
C GLU A 109 3.36 -15.96 -6.54
N GLU A 110 4.03 -16.01 -7.69
CA GLU A 110 5.39 -16.53 -7.79
C GLU A 110 6.37 -15.71 -6.94
N LEU A 111 6.30 -14.38 -7.04
CA LEU A 111 7.10 -13.47 -6.22
C LEU A 111 6.80 -13.64 -4.73
N PHE A 112 5.51 -13.69 -4.35
CA PHE A 112 5.11 -13.83 -2.95
C PHE A 112 5.65 -15.12 -2.32
N GLU A 113 5.44 -16.27 -2.99
CA GLU A 113 5.93 -17.57 -2.53
C GLU A 113 7.46 -17.63 -2.56
N GLY A 114 8.10 -17.01 -3.57
CA GLY A 114 9.54 -16.87 -3.66
C GLY A 114 10.15 -16.11 -2.49
N VAL A 115 9.58 -14.96 -2.13
CA VAL A 115 9.99 -14.16 -0.96
C VAL A 115 9.83 -14.99 0.32
N GLY A 116 8.71 -15.70 0.50
CA GLY A 116 8.49 -16.57 1.65
C GLY A 116 9.56 -17.65 1.80
N ARG A 117 9.89 -18.36 0.71
CA ARG A 117 10.97 -19.36 0.68
C ARG A 117 12.34 -18.73 1.00
N ASN A 118 12.61 -17.55 0.48
CA ASN A 118 13.88 -16.86 0.69
C ASN A 118 14.03 -16.39 2.14
N VAL A 119 12.96 -15.86 2.76
CA VAL A 119 12.96 -15.53 4.19
C VAL A 119 13.17 -16.79 5.03
N PHE A 120 12.49 -17.88 4.73
CA PHE A 120 12.65 -19.16 5.43
C PHE A 120 14.10 -19.64 5.40
N LYS A 121 14.75 -19.60 4.22
CA LYS A 121 16.18 -19.95 4.08
C LYS A 121 17.10 -18.99 4.83
N TYR A 122 16.87 -17.69 4.70
CA TYR A 122 17.71 -16.64 5.28
C TYR A 122 17.73 -16.66 6.81
N THR A 123 16.63 -17.08 7.43
CA THR A 123 16.43 -17.11 8.89
C THR A 123 16.70 -18.49 9.50
N ASN A 124 17.43 -19.35 8.78
CA ASN A 124 17.73 -20.72 9.19
C ASN A 124 16.46 -21.51 9.58
N SER A 125 15.48 -21.55 8.67
CA SER A 125 14.16 -22.16 8.91
C SER A 125 13.37 -21.48 10.03
N LEU A 126 13.38 -20.13 10.07
CA LEU A 126 12.71 -19.29 11.07
C LEU A 126 13.21 -19.51 12.51
N LYS A 127 14.39 -20.09 12.69
CA LYS A 127 14.99 -20.35 14.02
C LYS A 127 15.67 -19.12 14.59
N ASP A 128 16.25 -18.30 13.73
CA ASP A 128 16.89 -17.08 14.15
C ASP A 128 15.80 -16.10 14.62
N GLN A 129 15.97 -15.49 15.79
CA GLN A 129 15.07 -14.40 16.20
C GLN A 129 15.50 -13.11 15.50
N TRP A 130 14.53 -12.41 14.90
CA TRP A 130 14.73 -11.06 14.36
C TRP A 130 13.69 -10.12 14.96
N ASP A 131 13.96 -9.64 16.18
CA ASP A 131 13.00 -8.80 16.93
C ASP A 131 12.92 -7.37 16.39
N SER A 132 13.95 -6.93 15.66
CA SER A 132 14.01 -5.62 15.02
C SER A 132 14.63 -5.67 13.62
N ASN A 133 14.41 -4.62 12.83
CA ASN A 133 15.06 -4.40 11.54
C ASN A 133 15.33 -2.89 11.32
N GLU A 134 15.69 -2.50 10.09
CA GLU A 134 16.02 -1.12 9.75
C GLU A 134 14.84 -0.14 9.90
N TYR A 135 13.60 -0.65 9.90
CA TYR A 135 12.34 0.10 9.87
C TYR A 135 11.48 -0.06 11.12
N TYR A 136 11.76 -1.10 11.91
CA TYR A 136 10.99 -1.53 13.06
C TYR A 136 11.94 -1.71 14.24
N ARG A 137 11.83 -0.81 15.21
CA ARG A 137 12.59 -0.88 16.47
C ARG A 137 11.69 -1.35 17.60
N GLU A 138 12.28 -2.13 18.48
CA GLU A 138 11.67 -2.59 19.73
C GLU A 138 11.23 -1.40 20.60
N GLY A 139 10.09 -1.53 21.29
CA GLY A 139 9.49 -0.49 22.15
C GLY A 139 8.41 0.39 21.51
N LYS A 140 8.29 0.46 20.18
CA LYS A 140 7.23 1.26 19.51
C LYS A 140 5.89 0.52 19.38
N PHE A 141 5.92 -0.81 19.32
CA PHE A 141 4.77 -1.63 18.92
C PHE A 141 4.48 -2.81 19.85
N ASN A 142 5.27 -2.99 20.93
CA ASN A 142 5.16 -4.06 21.94
C ASN A 142 5.08 -5.49 21.40
N VAL A 143 5.45 -5.73 20.14
CA VAL A 143 5.57 -7.06 19.54
C VAL A 143 6.82 -7.12 18.66
N PRO A 144 7.55 -8.24 18.63
CA PRO A 144 8.67 -8.48 17.72
C PRO A 144 8.31 -8.29 16.24
N VAL A 145 9.25 -7.89 15.39
CA VAL A 145 8.96 -7.68 13.95
C VAL A 145 8.64 -9.00 13.22
N ASN A 146 9.19 -10.13 13.64
CA ASN A 146 8.84 -11.43 13.06
C ASN A 146 7.34 -11.76 13.24
N TYR A 147 6.72 -11.38 14.37
CA TYR A 147 5.28 -11.53 14.58
C TYR A 147 4.49 -10.73 13.54
N ARG A 148 4.89 -9.48 13.26
CA ARG A 148 4.27 -8.66 12.22
C ARG A 148 4.49 -9.23 10.82
N TYR A 149 5.67 -9.76 10.54
CA TYR A 149 5.92 -10.48 9.30
C TYR A 149 4.91 -11.64 9.13
N PHE A 150 4.78 -12.54 10.13
CA PHE A 150 3.87 -13.69 10.05
C PHE A 150 2.41 -13.29 9.99
N GLU A 151 2.00 -12.28 10.76
CA GLU A 151 0.63 -11.75 10.73
C GLU A 151 0.24 -11.29 9.32
N TYR A 152 1.12 -10.52 8.66
CA TYR A 152 0.81 -9.99 7.34
C TYR A 152 0.97 -11.07 6.25
N PHE A 153 2.01 -11.89 6.35
CA PHE A 153 2.24 -12.98 5.41
C PHE A 153 1.07 -13.98 5.42
N SER A 154 0.52 -14.32 6.60
CA SER A 154 -0.68 -15.18 6.72
C SER A 154 -1.95 -14.52 6.19
N LYS A 155 -2.03 -13.17 6.19
CA LYS A 155 -3.07 -12.39 5.49
C LYS A 155 -2.86 -12.32 3.97
N GLY A 156 -1.87 -13.04 3.43
CA GLY A 156 -1.59 -13.13 2.00
C GLY A 156 -0.94 -11.89 1.40
N TRP A 157 -0.23 -11.11 2.20
CA TRP A 157 0.59 -10.01 1.69
C TRP A 157 1.87 -9.80 2.49
N PHE A 158 2.98 -9.68 1.77
CA PHE A 158 4.28 -9.42 2.32
C PHE A 158 4.54 -7.92 2.36
N ARG A 159 5.03 -7.46 3.51
CA ARG A 159 5.42 -6.07 3.74
C ARG A 159 6.94 -5.97 3.89
N PRO A 160 7.65 -5.33 2.94
CA PRO A 160 9.10 -5.18 2.99
C PRO A 160 9.62 -4.49 4.25
N ASP A 161 8.82 -3.65 4.91
CA ASP A 161 9.23 -3.01 6.16
C ASP A 161 9.23 -3.97 7.37
N PHE A 162 8.68 -5.17 7.25
CA PHE A 162 8.72 -6.23 8.28
C PHE A 162 9.70 -7.36 7.95
N LYS A 163 10.49 -7.23 6.88
CA LYS A 163 11.51 -8.22 6.51
C LYS A 163 12.57 -8.42 7.62
N PRO A 164 13.27 -9.57 7.67
CA PRO A 164 14.43 -9.72 8.53
C PRO A 164 15.51 -8.66 8.27
N ARG A 165 16.29 -8.32 9.30
CA ARG A 165 17.41 -7.39 9.16
C ARG A 165 18.40 -7.91 8.12
N GLY A 166 18.84 -7.04 7.21
CA GLY A 166 19.75 -7.38 6.12
C GLY A 166 19.17 -8.22 4.98
N PHE A 167 17.95 -8.76 5.11
CA PHE A 167 17.29 -9.47 4.02
C PHE A 167 16.99 -8.51 2.86
N GLU A 168 17.23 -8.92 1.63
CA GLU A 168 16.87 -8.14 0.43
C GLU A 168 15.81 -8.90 -0.37
N ILE A 169 14.80 -8.17 -0.82
CA ILE A 169 13.65 -8.73 -1.55
C ILE A 169 13.91 -8.87 -3.05
N SER A 170 14.99 -8.24 -3.53
CA SER A 170 15.46 -8.27 -4.91
C SER A 170 16.96 -8.46 -4.94
N ASN A 171 17.45 -9.12 -5.99
CA ASN A 171 18.88 -9.31 -6.23
C ASN A 171 19.52 -8.15 -7.01
N LEU A 172 18.73 -7.24 -7.58
CA LEU A 172 19.23 -6.18 -8.47
C LEU A 172 19.88 -5.03 -7.71
N LYS A 173 19.26 -4.61 -6.60
CA LYS A 173 19.74 -3.54 -5.73
C LYS A 173 19.10 -3.66 -4.35
N SER A 174 19.67 -2.99 -3.36
CA SER A 174 19.08 -2.96 -2.02
C SER A 174 17.74 -2.21 -2.01
N PHE A 175 16.85 -2.59 -1.08
CA PHE A 175 15.57 -1.92 -0.89
C PHE A 175 15.75 -0.43 -0.52
N GLU A 176 16.84 -0.08 0.14
CA GLU A 176 17.17 1.31 0.45
C GLU A 176 17.53 2.12 -0.81
N ALA A 177 18.32 1.55 -1.73
CA ALA A 177 18.62 2.18 -3.00
C ALA A 177 17.35 2.38 -3.85
N PHE A 178 16.50 1.35 -3.89
CA PHE A 178 15.20 1.41 -4.55
C PHE A 178 14.29 2.53 -4.01
N LYS A 179 14.19 2.67 -2.68
CA LYS A 179 13.40 3.76 -2.06
C LYS A 179 13.95 5.14 -2.39
N LYS A 180 15.27 5.31 -2.41
CA LYS A 180 15.88 6.60 -2.80
C LYS A 180 15.56 6.97 -4.24
N GLU A 181 15.62 6.01 -5.14
CA GLU A 181 15.34 6.21 -6.56
C GLU A 181 13.86 6.54 -6.82
N THR A 182 12.95 5.77 -6.25
CA THR A 182 11.50 6.06 -6.30
C THR A 182 11.20 7.44 -5.72
N THR A 183 11.72 7.77 -4.53
CA THR A 183 11.50 9.09 -3.92
C THR A 183 12.07 10.23 -4.77
N LYS A 184 13.20 10.03 -5.45
CA LYS A 184 13.72 11.02 -6.40
C LYS A 184 12.80 11.21 -7.62
N LEU A 185 12.22 10.12 -8.13
CA LEU A 185 11.31 10.17 -9.28
C LEU A 185 10.04 10.98 -8.99
N VAL A 186 9.43 10.75 -7.82
CA VAL A 186 8.08 11.24 -7.50
C VAL A 186 8.01 12.18 -6.29
N ASP A 187 9.13 12.61 -5.69
CA ASP A 187 9.16 13.51 -4.50
C ASP A 187 8.21 13.06 -3.36
N ARG A 188 8.03 11.75 -3.20
CA ARG A 188 7.22 11.14 -2.14
C ARG A 188 7.88 9.84 -1.70
N LYS A 189 7.65 9.47 -0.44
CA LYS A 189 7.99 8.12 0.02
C LYS A 189 7.08 7.13 -0.71
N VAL A 190 7.68 6.09 -1.27
CA VAL A 190 6.97 4.98 -1.91
C VAL A 190 7.02 3.77 -1.00
N THR A 191 5.86 3.19 -0.74
CA THR A 191 5.66 1.98 0.05
C THR A 191 5.19 0.87 -0.87
N ILE A 192 5.67 -0.35 -0.65
CA ILE A 192 5.28 -1.52 -1.45
C ILE A 192 4.65 -2.56 -0.53
N ALA A 193 3.63 -3.23 -1.04
CA ALA A 193 3.06 -4.45 -0.52
C ALA A 193 3.00 -5.50 -1.63
N ILE A 194 3.47 -6.72 -1.37
CA ILE A 194 3.40 -7.82 -2.32
C ILE A 194 2.26 -8.74 -1.89
N TYR A 195 1.16 -8.79 -2.64
CA TYR A 195 0.03 -9.67 -2.42
C TYR A 195 0.23 -10.99 -3.14
N LYS A 196 -0.19 -12.08 -2.49
CA LYS A 196 -0.13 -13.43 -3.06
C LYS A 196 -0.93 -13.53 -4.35
N ASN A 197 -2.16 -13.04 -4.36
CA ASN A 197 -3.00 -13.00 -5.56
C ASN A 197 -4.16 -12.02 -5.37
N TRP A 198 -4.98 -11.88 -6.41
CA TRP A 198 -6.14 -10.99 -6.42
C TRP A 198 -7.16 -11.29 -5.32
N PHE A 199 -7.28 -12.54 -4.88
CA PHE A 199 -8.18 -12.89 -3.78
C PHE A 199 -7.77 -12.15 -2.50
N TYR A 200 -6.50 -12.22 -2.09
CA TYR A 200 -6.04 -11.53 -0.87
C TYR A 200 -6.07 -10.02 -1.01
N PHE A 201 -5.69 -9.50 -2.19
CA PHE A 201 -5.71 -8.06 -2.45
C PHE A 201 -7.13 -7.48 -2.38
N MET A 202 -8.09 -8.11 -3.07
CA MET A 202 -9.49 -7.70 -3.06
C MET A 202 -10.07 -7.79 -1.64
N ASN A 203 -9.94 -8.94 -0.97
CA ASN A 203 -10.53 -9.14 0.36
C ASN A 203 -9.99 -8.12 1.39
N TYR A 204 -8.70 -7.82 1.38
CA TYR A 204 -8.12 -6.78 2.24
C TYR A 204 -8.81 -5.43 2.04
N HIS A 205 -9.09 -5.05 0.80
CA HIS A 205 -9.74 -3.78 0.50
C HIS A 205 -11.24 -3.81 0.77
N THR A 206 -11.95 -4.88 0.42
CA THR A 206 -13.40 -5.00 0.65
C THR A 206 -13.75 -5.09 2.13
N ASP A 207 -12.91 -5.73 2.97
CA ASP A 207 -13.10 -5.74 4.42
C ASP A 207 -13.07 -4.32 4.99
N ASN A 208 -12.12 -3.49 4.54
CA ASN A 208 -12.07 -2.08 4.90
C ASN A 208 -13.30 -1.30 4.41
N LEU A 209 -13.80 -1.59 3.19
CA LEU A 209 -15.03 -0.96 2.67
C LEU A 209 -16.25 -1.33 3.51
N ASN A 210 -16.38 -2.60 3.91
CA ASN A 210 -17.46 -3.08 4.78
C ASN A 210 -17.45 -2.37 6.15
N GLU A 211 -16.27 -2.23 6.77
CA GLU A 211 -16.13 -1.48 8.03
C GLU A 211 -16.59 -0.02 7.90
N ILE A 212 -16.31 0.62 6.76
CA ILE A 212 -16.72 2.01 6.50
C ILE A 212 -18.23 2.10 6.33
N SER A 213 -18.85 1.16 5.59
CA SER A 213 -20.30 1.11 5.40
C SER A 213 -21.02 0.93 6.74
N HIS A 214 -20.59 -0.02 7.58
CA HIS A 214 -21.20 -0.24 8.89
C HIS A 214 -21.06 0.94 9.86
N LYS A 215 -19.90 1.61 9.87
CA LYS A 215 -19.71 2.81 10.70
C LYS A 215 -20.65 3.94 10.32
N LYS A 216 -20.99 4.08 9.04
CA LYS A 216 -21.94 5.09 8.59
C LYS A 216 -23.37 4.77 9.02
N GLU A 217 -23.79 3.51 8.92
CA GLU A 217 -25.11 3.08 9.39
C GLU A 217 -25.30 3.38 10.88
N THR A 218 -24.25 3.20 11.69
CA THR A 218 -24.28 3.46 13.14
C THR A 218 -24.05 4.92 13.54
N SER A 219 -23.46 5.74 12.68
CA SER A 219 -23.21 7.19 12.95
C SER A 219 -24.36 8.10 12.47
N THR A 220 -25.51 7.53 12.10
CA THR A 220 -26.70 8.25 11.64
C THR A 220 -27.84 8.21 12.67
N LEU A 221 -27.51 8.42 13.96
CA LEU A 221 -28.46 8.72 15.04
C LEU A 221 -27.98 9.94 15.83
#